data_AF-A0A090FBP8-F1
#
_entry.id   AF-A0A090FBP8-F1
#
_cell.length_a   1.000
_cell.length_b   1.000
_cell.length_c   1.000
_cell.angle_alpha   90.00
_cell.angle_beta   90.00
_cell.angle_gamma   90.00
#
_symmetry.space_group_name_H-M   'P 1'
#
loop_
_entity.id
_entity.type
_entity.pdbx_description
1 polymer ?
#
loop_
_entity_poly.entity_id
_entity_poly.type
_entity_poly.pdbx_seq_one_letter_code
_entity_poly.pdbx_strand_id
1 'polypeptide(L)'
;MPFQRALQVLKSFGAVWVAVVGLYVVSGILQPAMFSAAQVVNILQVASLLGVIAAGQTIVVLTGGIDLSQAGIVTLTNIVAASLMAGLGENIPLAVRATVALTLAAGGCAIFPFLLRDAVVCYRPSERLADYVEFEAEMKFAECLFMGLSPRKWQKHLS
;
A
#
# COMPACT_ATOMS: atom_id res chain seq x y z
N MET A 1 28.05 -24.50 -4.02
CA MET A 1 27.99 -23.94 -5.39
C MET A 1 27.34 -22.55 -5.39
N PRO A 2 28.09 -21.46 -5.14
CA PRO A 2 27.55 -20.09 -5.12
C PRO A 2 27.12 -19.57 -6.50
N PHE A 3 27.70 -20.12 -7.58
CA PHE A 3 27.44 -19.72 -8.98
C PHE A 3 26.01 -20.00 -9.46
N GLN A 4 25.40 -21.12 -9.03
CA GLN A 4 24.00 -21.43 -9.37
C GLN A 4 23.00 -20.52 -8.64
N ARG A 5 23.31 -20.11 -7.39
CA ARG A 5 22.50 -19.14 -6.65
C ARG A 5 22.57 -17.75 -7.27
N ALA A 6 23.75 -17.33 -7.74
CA ALA A 6 23.93 -16.08 -8.47
C ALA A 6 23.15 -16.07 -9.80
N LEU A 7 23.17 -17.18 -10.56
CA LEU A 7 22.35 -17.37 -11.76
C LEU A 7 20.84 -17.36 -11.47
N GLN A 8 20.41 -17.92 -10.34
CA GLN A 8 19.01 -17.91 -9.92
C GLN A 8 18.55 -16.51 -9.53
N VAL A 9 19.35 -15.75 -8.77
CA VAL A 9 19.06 -14.33 -8.45
C VAL A 9 19.05 -13.48 -9.72
N LEU A 10 20.00 -13.65 -10.62
CA LEU A 10 20.03 -12.96 -11.91
C LEU A 10 18.78 -13.28 -12.77
N LYS A 11 18.34 -14.54 -12.79
CA LYS A 11 17.08 -14.96 -13.42
C LYS A 11 15.85 -14.38 -12.71
N SER A 12 15.84 -14.27 -11.38
CA SER A 12 14.75 -13.65 -10.61
C SER A 12 14.65 -12.15 -10.88
N PHE A 13 15.77 -11.44 -10.95
CA PHE A 13 15.80 -10.03 -11.36
C PHE A 13 15.29 -9.86 -12.79
N GLY A 14 15.73 -10.73 -13.71
CA GLY A 14 15.20 -10.77 -15.08
C GLY A 14 13.69 -11.06 -15.13
N ALA A 15 13.20 -11.98 -14.28
CA ALA A 15 11.79 -12.35 -14.22
C ALA A 15 10.90 -11.19 -13.77
N VAL A 16 11.35 -10.35 -12.83
CA VAL A 16 10.60 -9.16 -12.41
C VAL A 16 10.46 -8.16 -13.56
N TRP A 17 11.55 -7.87 -14.29
CA TRP A 17 11.48 -6.96 -15.44
C TRP A 17 10.62 -7.52 -16.57
N VAL A 18 10.70 -8.83 -16.84
CA VAL A 18 9.82 -9.51 -17.80
C VAL A 18 8.36 -9.42 -17.37
N ALA A 19 8.06 -9.62 -16.08
CA ALA A 19 6.70 -9.51 -15.55
C ALA A 19 6.17 -8.07 -15.66
N VAL A 20 6.98 -7.05 -15.31
CA VAL A 20 6.59 -5.63 -15.41
C VAL A 20 6.30 -5.24 -16.85
N VAL A 21 7.22 -5.56 -17.78
CA VAL A 21 7.04 -5.25 -19.22
C VAL A 21 5.83 -6.01 -19.77
N GLY A 22 5.70 -7.30 -19.43
CA GLY A 22 4.58 -8.13 -19.86
C GLY A 22 3.23 -7.58 -19.38
N LEU A 23 3.10 -7.27 -18.09
CA LEU A 23 1.90 -6.64 -17.53
C LEU A 23 1.61 -5.30 -18.19
N TYR A 24 2.61 -4.45 -18.37
CA TYR A 24 2.42 -3.14 -18.99
C TYR A 24 1.92 -3.25 -20.44
N VAL A 25 2.49 -4.16 -21.24
CA VAL A 25 2.05 -4.41 -22.62
C VAL A 25 0.63 -4.97 -22.65
N VAL A 26 0.31 -5.97 -21.82
CA VAL A 26 -1.04 -6.55 -21.74
C VAL A 26 -2.05 -5.48 -21.32
N SER A 27 -1.75 -4.68 -20.30
CA SER A 27 -2.61 -3.56 -19.89
C SER A 27 -2.79 -2.52 -20.98
N GLY A 28 -1.76 -2.22 -21.77
CA GLY A 28 -1.86 -1.30 -22.91
C GLY A 28 -2.64 -1.84 -24.10
N ILE A 29 -2.65 -3.16 -24.33
CA ILE A 29 -3.52 -3.80 -25.32
C ILE A 29 -4.98 -3.72 -24.87
N LEU A 30 -5.26 -3.97 -23.58
CA LEU A 30 -6.61 -3.89 -23.02
C LEU A 30 -7.13 -2.44 -22.96
N GLN A 31 -6.25 -1.47 -22.69
CA GLN A 31 -6.58 -0.06 -22.61
C GLN A 31 -5.55 0.79 -23.37
N PRO A 32 -5.80 1.09 -24.67
CA PRO A 32 -4.85 1.81 -25.53
C PRO A 32 -4.46 3.21 -25.01
N ALA A 33 -5.32 3.84 -24.20
CA ALA A 33 -5.06 5.12 -23.56
C ALA A 33 -3.90 5.09 -22.55
N MET A 34 -3.46 3.91 -22.10
CA MET A 34 -2.32 3.74 -21.17
C MET A 34 -0.98 4.15 -21.76
N PHE A 35 -0.83 4.12 -23.09
CA PHE A 35 0.38 4.59 -23.78
C PHE A 35 0.41 6.11 -23.99
N SER A 36 -0.65 6.83 -23.62
CA SER A 36 -0.66 8.29 -23.63
C SER A 36 0.37 8.84 -22.65
N ALA A 37 1.14 9.85 -23.07
CA ALA A 37 2.14 10.51 -22.23
C ALA A 37 1.55 11.01 -20.90
N ALA A 38 0.32 11.53 -20.91
CA ALA A 38 -0.36 11.98 -19.69
C ALA A 38 -0.58 10.84 -18.69
N GLN A 39 -1.01 9.67 -19.17
CA GLN A 39 -1.28 8.53 -18.30
C GLN A 39 0.01 7.89 -17.77
N VAL A 40 1.05 7.88 -18.59
CA VAL A 40 2.41 7.44 -18.19
C VAL A 40 2.94 8.34 -17.07
N VAL A 41 2.85 9.66 -17.21
CA VAL A 41 3.27 10.61 -16.17
C VAL A 41 2.48 10.40 -14.88
N ASN A 42 1.16 10.21 -14.95
CA ASN A 42 0.34 9.94 -13.77
C ASN A 42 0.77 8.66 -13.02
N ILE A 43 1.07 7.58 -13.76
CA ILE A 43 1.55 6.33 -13.17
C ILE A 43 2.94 6.51 -12.55
N LEU A 44 3.86 7.21 -13.24
CA LEU A 44 5.20 7.49 -12.71
C LEU A 44 5.15 8.36 -11.45
N GLN A 45 4.23 9.32 -11.37
CA GLN A 45 4.04 10.13 -10.17
C GLN A 45 3.68 9.26 -8.97
N VAL A 46 2.67 8.40 -9.08
CA VAL A 46 2.29 7.47 -7.99
C VAL A 46 3.42 6.50 -7.67
N ALA A 47 4.07 5.94 -8.69
CA ALA A 47 5.20 5.02 -8.50
C ALA A 47 6.38 5.69 -7.79
N SER A 48 6.67 6.96 -8.08
CA SER A 48 7.73 7.72 -7.43
C SER A 48 7.46 7.93 -5.93
N LEU A 49 6.21 8.23 -5.57
CA LEU A 49 5.79 8.38 -4.17
C LEU A 49 5.94 7.06 -3.41
N LEU A 50 5.49 5.95 -4.01
CA LEU A 50 5.64 4.61 -3.45
C LEU A 50 7.12 4.19 -3.34
N GLY A 51 7.96 4.58 -4.30
CA GLY A 51 9.40 4.33 -4.27
C GLY A 51 10.10 5.06 -3.12
N VAL A 52 9.73 6.30 -2.83
CA VAL A 52 10.25 7.06 -1.67
C VAL A 52 9.82 6.41 -0.36
N ILE A 53 8.56 5.98 -0.25
CA ILE A 53 8.05 5.24 0.92
C ILE A 53 8.83 3.94 1.12
N ALA A 54 9.02 3.15 0.06
CA ALA A 54 9.76 1.90 0.11
C ALA A 54 11.24 2.10 0.50
N ALA A 55 11.87 3.18 0.02
CA ALA A 55 13.23 3.55 0.43
C ALA A 55 13.29 3.87 1.93
N GLY A 56 12.31 4.61 2.46
CA GLY A 56 12.19 4.88 3.91
C GLY A 56 11.97 3.61 4.74
N GLN A 57 11.13 2.69 4.25
CA GLN A 57 10.87 1.39 4.89
C GLN A 57 12.13 0.51 4.99
N THR A 58 13.12 0.71 4.13
CA THR A 58 14.39 -0.03 4.21
C THR A 58 15.11 0.25 5.52
N ILE A 59 15.09 1.49 6.01
CA ILE A 59 15.69 1.87 7.30
C ILE A 59 14.94 1.22 8.47
N VAL A 60 13.61 1.16 8.39
CA VAL A 60 12.73 0.54 9.40
C VAL A 60 12.97 -0.97 9.52
N VAL A 61 13.15 -1.65 8.39
CA VAL A 61 13.48 -3.08 8.36
C VAL A 61 14.85 -3.35 8.97
N LEU A 62 15.84 -2.48 8.74
CA LEU A 62 17.17 -2.61 9.34
C LEU A 62 17.15 -2.47 10.86
N THR A 63 16.24 -1.67 11.40
CA THR A 63 15.99 -1.58 12.85
C THR A 63 15.19 -2.76 13.42
N GLY A 64 14.79 -3.74 12.60
CA GLY A 64 14.07 -4.94 13.04
C GLY A 64 12.54 -4.79 13.06
N GLY A 65 12.02 -3.65 12.62
CA GLY A 65 10.58 -3.42 12.47
C GLY A 65 10.10 -3.78 11.06
N ILE A 66 9.12 -4.67 10.94
CA ILE A 66 8.34 -4.82 9.70
C ILE A 66 7.01 -4.11 9.96
N ASP A 67 7.02 -2.78 9.84
CA ASP A 67 5.83 -1.98 10.12
C ASP A 67 5.03 -1.72 8.84
N LEU A 68 4.05 -2.61 8.59
CA LEU A 68 3.10 -2.49 7.49
C LEU A 68 2.03 -1.41 7.73
N SER A 69 1.99 -0.76 8.90
CA SER A 69 0.98 0.26 9.22
C SER A 69 1.03 1.48 8.29
N GLN A 70 2.17 1.75 7.65
CA GLN A 70 2.27 2.83 6.66
C GLN A 70 1.37 2.61 5.43
N ALA A 71 1.15 1.36 5.02
CA ALA A 71 0.20 1.08 3.93
C ALA A 71 -1.25 1.41 4.33
N GLY A 72 -1.60 1.16 5.60
CA GLY A 72 -2.89 1.54 6.18
C GLY A 72 -3.09 3.05 6.23
N ILE A 73 -2.07 3.81 6.66
CA ILE A 73 -2.12 5.28 6.71
C ILE A 73 -2.31 5.87 5.31
N VAL A 74 -1.59 5.39 4.30
CA VAL A 74 -1.74 5.84 2.91
C VAL A 74 -3.16 5.58 2.40
N THR A 75 -3.71 4.39 2.68
CA THR A 75 -5.07 4.01 2.27
C THR A 75 -6.13 4.87 2.95
N LEU A 76 -6.05 5.04 4.27
CA LEU A 76 -6.96 5.87 5.05
C LEU A 76 -6.93 7.32 4.57
N THR A 77 -5.73 7.86 4.32
CA THR A 77 -5.55 9.22 3.82
C THR A 77 -6.19 9.40 2.46
N ASN A 78 -6.04 8.42 1.57
CA ASN A 78 -6.67 8.44 0.25
C ASN A 78 -8.21 8.39 0.35
N ILE A 79 -8.76 7.55 1.24
CA ILE A 79 -10.20 7.46 1.48
C ILE A 79 -10.75 8.78 2.02
N VAL A 80 -10.08 9.38 3.02
CA VAL A 80 -10.48 10.66 3.60
C VAL A 80 -10.38 11.78 2.56
N ALA A 81 -9.30 11.82 1.77
CA ALA A 81 -9.14 12.78 0.67
C ALA A 81 -10.31 12.68 -0.32
N ALA A 82 -10.58 11.47 -0.82
CA ALA A 82 -11.63 11.23 -1.79
C ALA A 82 -13.02 11.57 -1.23
N SER A 83 -13.29 11.20 0.03
CA SER A 83 -14.57 11.45 0.70
C SER A 83 -14.81 12.94 0.94
N LEU A 84 -13.78 13.70 1.30
CA LEU A 84 -13.88 15.15 1.50
C LEU A 84 -13.98 15.92 0.19
N MET A 85 -13.27 15.47 -0.85
CA MET A 85 -13.33 16.09 -2.18
C MET A 85 -14.71 15.89 -2.82
N ALA A 86 -15.32 14.70 -2.68
CA ALA A 86 -16.70 14.40 -3.12
C ALA A 86 -17.07 14.88 -4.56
N GLY A 87 -16.08 15.01 -5.45
CA GLY A 87 -16.26 15.55 -6.80
C GLY A 87 -16.42 17.09 -6.89
N LEU A 88 -16.37 17.80 -5.77
CA LEU A 88 -16.47 19.26 -5.68
C LEU A 88 -15.07 19.88 -5.56
N GLY A 89 -14.65 20.64 -6.58
CA GLY A 89 -13.34 21.29 -6.61
C GLY A 89 -13.09 22.29 -5.46
N GLU A 90 -14.14 22.86 -4.89
CA GLU A 90 -14.06 23.82 -3.78
C GLU A 90 -13.56 23.17 -2.47
N ASN A 91 -13.74 21.86 -2.31
CA ASN A 91 -13.35 21.14 -1.10
C ASN A 91 -11.90 20.65 -1.12
N ILE A 92 -11.18 20.78 -2.25
CA ILE A 92 -9.77 20.38 -2.38
C ILE A 92 -8.87 20.99 -1.28
N PRO A 93 -8.88 22.31 -1.01
CA PRO A 93 -8.05 22.89 0.05
C PRO A 93 -8.44 22.44 1.46
N LEU A 94 -9.71 22.07 1.68
CA LEU A 94 -10.15 21.50 2.96
C LEU A 94 -9.65 20.06 3.11
N ALA A 95 -9.79 19.25 2.07
CA ALA A 95 -9.34 17.86 2.03
C ALA A 95 -7.82 17.75 2.25
N VAL A 96 -7.02 18.62 1.61
CA VAL A 96 -5.56 18.66 1.81
C VAL A 96 -5.21 19.00 3.26
N ARG A 97 -5.83 20.02 3.85
CA ARG A 97 -5.55 20.39 5.26
C ARG A 97 -5.93 19.28 6.24
N ALA A 98 -7.09 18.67 6.04
CA ALA A 98 -7.56 17.57 6.90
C ALA A 98 -6.66 16.34 6.81
N THR A 99 -6.24 15.95 5.61
CA THR A 99 -5.36 14.79 5.39
C THR A 99 -3.93 15.03 5.88
N VAL A 100 -3.39 16.23 5.74
CA VAL A 100 -2.09 16.60 6.35
C VAL A 100 -2.16 16.54 7.88
N ALA A 101 -3.22 17.07 8.49
CA ALA A 101 -3.39 17.00 9.94
C ALA A 101 -3.52 15.55 10.44
N LEU A 102 -4.30 14.73 9.73
CA LEU A 102 -4.50 13.32 10.04
C LEU A 102 -3.21 12.50 9.94
N THR A 103 -2.45 12.68 8.85
CA THR A 103 -1.17 11.98 8.65
C THR A 103 -0.10 12.40 9.65
N LEU A 104 -0.04 13.67 10.04
CA LEU A 104 0.88 14.12 11.10
C LEU A 104 0.52 13.53 12.47
N ALA A 105 -0.78 13.49 12.80
CA ALA A 105 -1.25 12.87 14.04
C ALA A 105 -0.97 11.36 14.07
N ALA A 106 -1.27 10.65 12.97
CA ALA A 106 -1.05 9.21 12.85
C ALA A 106 0.45 8.85 12.78
N GLY A 107 1.24 9.59 12.02
CA GLY A 107 2.69 9.39 11.89
C GLY A 107 3.46 9.72 13.17
N GLY A 108 3.08 10.78 13.88
CA GLY A 108 3.62 11.09 15.21
C GLY A 108 3.26 10.01 16.24
N CYS A 109 2.07 9.42 16.13
CA CYS A 109 1.66 8.31 16.97
C CYS A 109 2.41 7.01 16.61
N ALA A 110 2.71 6.72 15.34
CA ALA A 110 3.43 5.52 14.90
C ALA A 110 4.89 5.43 15.37
N ILE A 111 5.53 6.58 15.62
CA ILE A 111 6.88 6.65 16.22
C ILE A 111 6.86 6.14 17.68
N PHE A 112 5.76 6.30 18.40
CA PHE A 112 5.62 5.96 19.82
C PHE A 112 5.62 4.43 20.10
N PRO A 113 4.85 3.56 19.40
CA PRO A 113 4.94 2.12 19.55
C PRO A 113 6.19 1.52 18.90
N PHE A 114 6.79 2.15 17.88
CA PHE A 114 8.09 1.73 17.34
C PHE A 114 9.19 1.82 18.41
N LEU A 115 9.28 2.93 19.15
CA LEU A 115 10.18 3.09 20.29
C LEU A 115 9.88 2.15 21.49
N LEU A 116 8.62 1.74 21.67
CA LEU A 116 8.21 0.87 22.80
C LEU A 116 8.28 -0.63 22.47
N ARG A 117 8.21 -1.04 21.19
CA ARG A 117 8.26 -2.45 20.77
C ARG A 117 9.66 -3.04 20.66
N ASP A 118 10.70 -2.20 20.56
CA ASP A 118 12.10 -2.65 20.52
C ASP A 118 12.55 -3.34 21.82
N ALA A 119 11.76 -3.27 22.89
CA ALA A 119 11.97 -4.04 24.12
C ALA A 119 11.37 -5.47 24.09
N VAL A 120 10.43 -5.78 23.19
CA VAL A 120 9.61 -7.02 23.26
C VAL A 120 9.80 -7.96 22.06
N VAL A 121 10.18 -7.45 20.88
CA VAL A 121 10.19 -8.23 19.62
C VAL A 121 11.46 -9.07 19.41
N CYS A 122 12.33 -9.20 20.43
CA CYS A 122 13.46 -10.14 20.34
C CYS A 122 13.04 -11.63 20.22
N TYR A 123 11.77 -12.04 20.40
CA TYR A 123 11.38 -13.45 20.17
C TYR A 123 9.85 -13.72 20.06
N ARG A 124 9.29 -13.92 18.85
CA ARG A 124 8.21 -14.92 18.59
C ARG A 124 7.90 -15.15 17.09
N PRO A 125 8.27 -16.31 16.49
CA PRO A 125 8.11 -16.56 15.05
C PRO A 125 7.05 -17.64 14.69
N SER A 126 5.77 -17.52 15.09
CA SER A 126 4.76 -18.53 14.68
C SER A 126 3.29 -18.10 14.48
N GLU A 127 2.92 -16.82 14.58
CA GLU A 127 1.50 -16.38 14.44
C GLU A 127 1.22 -15.53 13.18
N ARG A 128 1.96 -15.79 12.10
CA ARG A 128 1.98 -14.95 10.90
C ARG A 128 0.74 -15.02 10.00
N LEU A 129 -0.28 -15.85 10.28
CA LEU A 129 -1.45 -16.02 9.38
C LEU A 129 -2.72 -15.28 9.83
N ALA A 130 -2.89 -15.01 11.12
CA ALA A 130 -4.08 -14.31 11.62
C ALA A 130 -4.08 -12.81 11.24
N ASP A 131 -2.92 -12.16 11.31
CA ASP A 131 -2.78 -10.73 11.03
C ASP A 131 -3.07 -10.34 9.57
N TYR A 132 -2.88 -11.25 8.60
CA TYR A 132 -3.21 -10.98 7.19
C TYR A 132 -4.71 -11.05 6.91
N VAL A 133 -5.46 -11.90 7.62
CA VAL A 133 -6.90 -12.07 7.41
C VAL A 133 -7.67 -10.87 7.96
N GLU A 134 -7.25 -10.32 9.10
CA GLU A 134 -7.81 -9.09 9.68
C GLU A 134 -7.60 -7.88 8.73
N PHE A 135 -6.43 -7.79 8.10
CA PHE A 135 -6.09 -6.70 7.18
C PHE A 135 -6.85 -6.80 5.84
N GLU A 136 -7.06 -8.02 5.31
CA GLU A 136 -7.89 -8.22 4.12
C GLU A 136 -9.36 -7.87 4.39
N ALA A 137 -9.84 -8.07 5.62
CA ALA A 137 -11.20 -7.72 6.04
C ALA A 137 -11.42 -6.20 6.10
N GLU A 138 -10.45 -5.43 6.62
CA GLU A 138 -10.48 -3.96 6.61
C GLU A 138 -10.50 -3.40 5.17
N MET A 139 -9.69 -3.97 4.27
CA MET A 139 -9.63 -3.54 2.86
C MET A 139 -10.94 -3.86 2.11
N LYS A 140 -11.56 -5.01 2.39
CA LYS A 140 -12.89 -5.38 1.87
C LYS A 140 -14.00 -4.51 2.45
N PHE A 141 -13.89 -4.07 3.70
CA PHE A 141 -14.87 -3.17 4.32
C PHE A 141 -14.85 -1.77 3.67
N ALA A 142 -13.67 -1.29 3.28
CA ALA A 142 -13.53 -0.06 2.50
C ALA A 142 -14.15 -0.18 1.10
N GLU A 143 -14.00 -1.32 0.42
CA GLU A 143 -14.72 -1.59 -0.85
C GLU A 143 -16.25 -1.65 -0.67
N CYS A 144 -16.73 -2.25 0.43
CA CYS A 144 -18.18 -2.30 0.72
C CYS A 144 -18.79 -0.92 0.93
N LEU A 145 -18.06 -0.06 1.64
CA LEU A 145 -18.46 1.32 1.89
C LEU A 145 -18.52 2.11 0.58
N PHE A 146 -17.58 1.88 -0.34
CA PHE A 146 -17.53 2.49 -1.67
C PHE A 146 -18.65 1.99 -2.60
N MET A 147 -18.99 0.70 -2.56
CA MET A 147 -20.08 0.12 -3.35
C MET A 147 -21.48 0.43 -2.78
N GLY A 148 -21.58 1.09 -1.61
CA GLY A 148 -22.86 1.33 -0.93
C GLY A 148 -23.58 0.04 -0.49
N LEU A 149 -22.84 -1.07 -0.35
CA LEU A 149 -23.41 -2.37 -0.02
C LEU A 149 -23.37 -2.60 1.50
N SER A 150 -24.52 -2.95 2.06
CA SER A 150 -24.65 -3.27 3.49
C SER A 150 -23.73 -4.45 3.88
N PRO A 151 -23.00 -4.36 5.03
CA PRO A 151 -22.09 -5.41 5.53
C PRO A 151 -22.72 -6.80 5.68
N ARG A 152 -24.06 -6.89 5.76
CA ARG A 152 -24.79 -8.14 6.00
C ARG A 152 -24.75 -9.15 4.83
N LYS A 153 -24.40 -8.73 3.61
CA LYS A 153 -24.32 -9.67 2.47
C LYS A 153 -23.06 -10.55 2.50
N TRP A 154 -21.99 -10.12 3.17
CA TRP A 154 -20.70 -10.81 3.19
C TRP A 154 -20.65 -12.01 4.13
N GLN A 155 -21.40 -11.99 5.23
CA GLN A 155 -21.49 -13.14 6.15
C GLN A 155 -22.12 -14.40 5.51
N LYS A 156 -22.81 -14.28 4.37
CA LYS A 156 -23.48 -15.42 3.72
C LYS A 156 -22.59 -16.18 2.73
N HIS A 157 -21.38 -15.69 2.44
CA HIS A 157 -20.43 -16.32 1.51
C HIS A 157 -19.19 -16.88 2.21
N LEU A 158 -19.07 -16.70 3.53
CA LEU A 158 -17.97 -17.19 4.35
C LEU A 158 -18.37 -18.36 5.27
N SER A 159 -19.58 -18.91 5.08
CA SER A 159 -20.08 -20.14 5.72
C SER A 159 -20.07 -21.29 4.73
#